data_AF-A0A258SMF6-F1
#
_entry.id   AF-A0A258SMF6-F1
#
_cell.length_a   1.000
_cell.length_b   1.000
_cell.length_c   1.000
_cell.angle_alpha   90.00
_cell.angle_beta   90.00
_cell.angle_gamma   90.00
#
_symmetry.space_group_name_H-M   'P 1'
#
loop_
_entity.id
_entity.type
_entity.pdbx_description
1 polymer ?
#
loop_
_entity_poly.entity_id
_entity_poly.type
_entity_poly.pdbx_seq_one_letter_code
_entity_poly.pdbx_strand_id
1 'polypeptide(L)'
;MASSKKPHQQNSAFLKHQAISSSDLSAHPLSVQLNQFLTHQLQTRRSKPNLLLALSGGLDSMVLLHLLAAASAKLPFQLHAMHVHHGLSPNADSWA
;
A
#
# COMPACT_ATOMS: atom_id res chain seq x y z
N MET A 1 34.92 23.23 -40.88
CA MET A 1 34.17 21.95 -40.86
C MET A 1 33.79 21.66 -39.43
N ALA A 2 32.56 21.99 -39.03
CA ALA A 2 32.03 21.74 -37.69
C ALA A 2 30.89 20.74 -37.79
N SER A 3 31.06 19.53 -37.25
CA SER A 3 29.97 18.62 -36.89
C SER A 3 30.50 17.33 -36.27
N SER A 4 30.23 17.12 -34.98
CA SER A 4 29.89 15.82 -34.36
C SER A 4 29.37 16.10 -32.95
N LYS A 5 28.05 16.21 -32.81
CA LYS A 5 27.11 15.14 -32.42
C LYS A 5 27.22 14.70 -30.96
N LYS A 6 26.44 15.42 -30.15
CA LYS A 6 25.62 15.08 -28.97
C LYS A 6 26.20 14.18 -27.86
N PRO A 7 26.14 14.62 -26.59
CA PRO A 7 26.33 13.74 -25.44
C PRO A 7 25.14 12.80 -25.27
N HIS A 8 25.47 11.54 -24.98
CA HIS A 8 24.56 10.46 -24.64
C HIS A 8 23.95 10.72 -23.26
N GLN A 9 22.83 11.46 -23.21
CA GLN A 9 21.94 11.44 -22.04
C GLN A 9 21.03 10.22 -22.14
N GLN A 10 21.38 9.15 -21.44
CA GLN A 10 20.43 8.13 -21.03
C GLN A 10 20.54 8.00 -19.51
N ASN A 11 19.72 8.76 -18.78
CA ASN A 11 19.49 8.55 -17.35
C ASN A 11 18.26 9.33 -16.86
N SER A 12 17.08 9.11 -17.48
CA SER A 12 15.89 9.90 -17.10
C SER A 12 14.53 9.25 -17.39
N ALA A 13 14.43 7.91 -17.41
CA ALA A 13 13.15 7.24 -17.75
C ALA A 13 12.69 6.08 -16.83
N PHE A 14 13.33 5.82 -15.67
CA PHE A 14 12.93 4.67 -14.82
C PHE A 14 12.63 4.97 -13.34
N LEU A 15 12.55 6.25 -12.96
CA LEU A 15 12.20 6.66 -11.58
C LEU A 15 11.07 7.69 -11.57
N LYS A 16 10.04 7.50 -12.40
CA LYS A 16 8.74 8.10 -12.10
C LYS A 16 8.08 7.21 -11.05
N HIS A 17 8.44 7.46 -9.78
CA HIS A 17 7.60 7.10 -8.65
C HIS A 17 6.20 7.64 -8.94
N GLN A 18 5.34 6.80 -9.50
CA GLN A 18 3.91 7.03 -9.45
C GLN A 18 3.52 6.80 -8.00
N ALA A 19 3.71 7.83 -7.18
CA ALA A 19 2.90 8.01 -6.01
C ALA A 19 1.46 8.10 -6.55
N ILE A 20 0.73 6.99 -6.48
CA ILE A 20 -0.70 6.98 -6.72
C ILE A 20 -1.25 8.05 -5.79
N SER A 21 -1.74 9.15 -6.36
CA SER A 21 -2.25 10.27 -5.58
C SER A 21 -3.34 9.73 -4.67
N SER A 22 -3.39 10.16 -3.40
CA SER A 22 -4.41 9.72 -2.43
C SER A 22 -5.85 9.92 -2.92
N SER A 23 -6.05 10.77 -3.94
CA SER A 23 -7.30 10.92 -4.69
C SER A 23 -7.70 9.67 -5.49
N ASP A 24 -6.78 9.01 -6.19
CA ASP A 24 -7.06 7.83 -7.04
C ASP A 24 -7.46 6.61 -6.21
N LEU A 25 -6.88 6.46 -5.02
CA LEU A 25 -7.22 5.38 -4.10
C LEU A 25 -8.66 5.46 -3.63
N SER A 26 -9.24 6.66 -3.49
CA SER A 26 -10.60 6.80 -2.97
C SER A 26 -11.68 6.33 -3.96
N ALA A 27 -11.41 6.42 -5.27
CA ALA A 27 -12.32 6.00 -6.33
C ALA A 27 -12.10 4.54 -6.79
N HIS A 28 -10.97 3.93 -6.45
CA HIS A 28 -10.66 2.57 -6.87
C HIS A 28 -11.67 1.55 -6.29
N PRO A 29 -12.19 0.60 -7.10
CA PRO A 29 -13.25 -0.33 -6.67
C PRO A 29 -12.92 -1.12 -5.39
N LEU A 30 -11.67 -1.59 -5.26
CA LEU A 30 -11.21 -2.32 -4.06
C LEU A 30 -11.30 -1.47 -2.80
N SER A 31 -10.95 -0.18 -2.88
CA SER A 31 -11.03 0.74 -1.75
C SER A 31 -12.48 1.00 -1.36
N VAL A 32 -13.37 1.17 -2.35
CA VAL A 32 -14.81 1.37 -2.11
C VAL A 32 -15.39 0.15 -1.39
N GLN A 33 -15.14 -1.06 -1.92
CA GLN A 33 -15.62 -2.30 -1.33
C GLN A 33 -15.08 -2.53 0.09
N LEU A 34 -13.77 -2.30 0.30
CA LEU A 34 -13.15 -2.43 1.62
C LEU A 34 -13.74 -1.44 2.62
N ASN A 35 -13.89 -0.17 2.24
CA ASN A 35 -14.47 0.85 3.11
C ASN A 35 -15.92 0.54 3.46
N GLN A 36 -16.71 0.05 2.51
CA GLN A 36 -18.08 -0.39 2.77
C GLN A 36 -18.11 -1.56 3.75
N PHE A 37 -17.27 -2.57 3.55
CA PHE A 37 -17.15 -3.71 4.45
C PHE A 37 -16.74 -3.27 5.86
N LEU A 38 -15.67 -2.49 6.00
CA LEU A 38 -15.18 -2.03 7.30
C LEU A 38 -16.20 -1.13 7.99
N THR A 39 -16.86 -0.23 7.26
CA THR A 39 -17.91 0.61 7.84
C THR A 39 -19.01 -0.26 8.45
N HIS A 40 -19.49 -1.27 7.72
CA HIS A 40 -20.51 -2.19 8.21
C HIS A 40 -20.03 -3.00 9.43
N GLN A 41 -18.80 -3.51 9.41
CA GLN A 41 -18.26 -4.35 10.50
C GLN A 41 -17.91 -3.57 11.77
N LEU A 42 -17.61 -2.26 11.64
CA LEU A 42 -17.15 -1.43 12.75
C LEU A 42 -18.28 -0.60 13.40
N GLN A 43 -19.41 -0.42 12.71
CA GLN A 43 -20.56 0.39 13.16
C GLN A 43 -21.11 0.03 14.55
N THR A 44 -21.02 -1.24 14.96
CA THR A 44 -21.60 -1.73 16.21
C THR A 44 -20.66 -1.62 17.41
N ARG A 45 -19.43 -1.13 17.22
CA ARG A 45 -18.41 -1.09 18.26
C ARG A 45 -18.54 0.19 19.09
N ARG A 46 -18.61 0.05 20.42
CA ARG A 46 -18.61 1.19 21.36
C ARG A 46 -17.28 1.94 21.45
N SER A 47 -16.18 1.33 21.01
CA SER A 47 -14.83 1.89 21.08
C SER A 47 -14.09 1.67 19.77
N LYS A 48 -13.07 2.49 19.52
CA LYS A 48 -12.16 2.37 18.36
C LYS A 48 -11.41 1.03 18.44
N PRO A 49 -11.69 0.04 17.58
CA PRO A 49 -11.06 -1.27 17.66
C PRO A 49 -9.65 -1.25 17.04
N ASN A 50 -8.83 -2.20 17.46
CA ASN A 50 -7.52 -2.47 16.87
C ASN A 50 -7.67 -3.52 15.77
N LEU A 51 -7.21 -3.19 14.56
CA LEU A 51 -7.16 -4.08 13.41
C LEU A 51 -5.72 -4.53 13.21
N LEU A 52 -5.45 -5.82 13.37
CA LEU A 52 -4.14 -6.40 13.12
C LEU A 52 -4.13 -7.11 11.76
N LEU A 53 -3.26 -6.65 10.86
CA LEU A 53 -3.00 -7.29 9.58
C LEU A 53 -1.79 -8.23 9.70
N ALA A 54 -1.97 -9.49 9.33
CA ALA A 54 -0.85 -10.38 9.08
C ALA A 54 -0.19 -10.00 7.74
N LEU A 55 1.07 -9.59 7.79
CA LEU A 55 1.84 -9.15 6.64
C LEU A 55 2.83 -10.25 6.24
N SER A 56 2.68 -10.83 5.07
CA SER A 56 3.55 -11.91 4.58
C SER A 56 4.63 -11.44 3.61
N GLY A 57 4.56 -10.18 3.17
CA GLY A 57 5.39 -9.63 2.09
C GLY A 57 4.89 -9.95 0.68
N GLY A 58 3.84 -10.75 0.53
CA GLY A 58 3.18 -11.00 -0.75
C GLY A 58 2.36 -9.80 -1.24
N LEU A 59 2.14 -9.72 -2.56
CA LEU A 59 1.41 -8.63 -3.22
C LEU A 59 0.07 -8.33 -2.54
N ASP A 60 -0.73 -9.37 -2.27
CA ASP A 60 -2.06 -9.22 -1.68
C ASP A 60 -1.99 -8.54 -0.30
N SER A 61 -1.07 -8.97 0.56
CA SER A 61 -0.91 -8.41 1.91
C SER A 61 -0.40 -6.96 1.87
N MET A 62 0.46 -6.63 0.89
CA MET A 62 0.97 -5.28 0.70
C MET A 62 -0.09 -4.33 0.13
N VAL A 63 -0.88 -4.78 -0.84
CA VAL A 63 -2.02 -4.03 -1.38
C VAL A 63 -3.06 -3.81 -0.28
N LEU A 64 -3.39 -4.85 0.49
CA LEU A 64 -4.32 -4.73 1.60
C LEU A 64 -3.81 -3.77 2.68
N LEU A 65 -2.52 -3.82 3.04
CA LEU A 65 -1.90 -2.86 3.96
C LEU A 65 -2.06 -1.43 3.44
N HIS A 66 -1.78 -1.21 2.16
CA HIS A 66 -1.90 0.11 1.53
C HIS A 66 -3.34 0.64 1.59
N LEU A 67 -4.33 -0.19 1.26
CA LEU A 67 -5.74 0.17 1.32
C LEU A 67 -6.21 0.44 2.76
N LEU A 68 -5.80 -0.38 3.72
CA LEU A 68 -6.14 -0.22 5.13
C LEU A 68 -5.50 1.03 5.74
N ALA A 69 -4.27 1.37 5.36
CA ALA A 69 -3.61 2.59 5.79
C ALA A 69 -4.43 3.82 5.35
N ALA A 70 -4.87 3.85 4.09
CA ALA A 70 -5.73 4.93 3.60
C ALA A 70 -7.11 4.96 4.29
N ALA A 71 -7.71 3.80 4.57
CA ALA A 71 -8.99 3.70 5.26
C ALA A 71 -8.91 4.16 6.73
N SER A 72 -7.79 3.90 7.41
CA SER A 72 -7.58 4.27 8.83
C SER A 72 -7.63 5.79 9.08
N ALA A 73 -7.37 6.59 8.05
CA ALA A 73 -7.50 8.05 8.10
C ALA A 73 -8.95 8.53 8.13
N LYS A 74 -9.91 7.69 7.70
CA LYS A 74 -11.33 8.05 7.55
C LYS A 74 -12.26 7.26 8.47
N LEU A 75 -11.86 6.06 8.87
CA LEU A 75 -12.67 5.14 9.67
C LEU A 75 -12.13 4.99 11.09
N PRO A 76 -13.01 4.74 12.08
CA PRO A 76 -12.62 4.73 13.48
C PRO A 76 -12.01 3.37 13.86
N PHE A 77 -10.81 3.04 13.38
CA PHE A 77 -10.00 1.89 13.86
C PHE A 77 -8.51 2.26 13.96
N GLN A 78 -7.75 1.48 14.73
CA GLN A 78 -6.28 1.58 14.82
C GLN A 78 -5.66 0.44 14.03
N LEU A 79 -4.80 0.76 13.07
CA LEU A 79 -4.16 -0.24 12.22
C LEU A 79 -2.82 -0.68 12.81
N HIS A 80 -2.62 -1.98 12.88
CA HIS A 80 -1.34 -2.61 13.18
C HIS A 80 -1.03 -3.62 12.08
N ALA A 81 0.25 -3.79 11.76
CA ALA A 81 0.73 -4.84 10.89
C ALA A 81 1.74 -5.70 11.66
N MET A 82 1.62 -7.02 11.54
CA MET A 82 2.57 -7.98 12.10
C MET A 82 3.16 -8.78 10.96
N HIS A 83 4.46 -8.69 10.79
CA HIS A 83 5.18 -9.50 9.82
C HIS A 83 5.19 -10.96 10.27
N VAL A 84 4.66 -11.85 9.43
CA VAL A 84 4.70 -13.29 9.64
C VAL A 84 5.79 -13.88 8.75
N HIS A 85 6.95 -14.16 9.33
CA HIS A 85 8.06 -14.85 8.65
C HIS A 85 7.74 -16.34 8.56
N HIS A 86 7.26 -16.80 7.41
CA HIS A 86 7.03 -18.23 7.18
C HIS A 86 8.30 -19.02 6.80
N GLY A 87 9.45 -18.36 6.66
CA GLY A 87 10.71 -19.01 6.23
C GLY A 87 10.69 -19.53 4.79
N LEU A 88 9.67 -19.17 4.00
CA LEU A 88 9.45 -19.67 2.63
C LEU A 88 10.21 -18.88 1.56
N SER A 89 10.57 -17.62 1.83
CA SER A 89 11.34 -16.76 0.92
C SER A 89 12.58 -16.25 1.64
N PRO A 90 13.79 -16.43 1.07
CA PRO A 90 15.04 -15.87 1.62
C PRO A 90 15.01 -14.34 1.72
N ASN A 91 14.13 -13.67 0.97
CA ASN A 91 14.02 -12.21 0.96
C ASN A 91 13.08 -11.67 2.05
N ALA A 92 12.36 -12.53 2.77
CA ALA A 92 11.41 -12.08 3.81
C ALA A 92 12.12 -11.22 4.88
N ASP A 93 13.32 -11.61 5.28
CA ASP A 93 14.10 -10.87 6.29
C ASP A 93 14.58 -9.50 5.78
N SER A 94 14.68 -9.31 4.46
CA SER A 94 15.06 -8.03 3.87
C SER A 94 13.90 -7.02 3.76
N TRP A 95 12.66 -7.45 4.01
CA TRP A 95 11.46 -6.61 3.93
C TRP A 95 10.86 -6.24 5.30
N ALA A 96 11.42 -6.77 6.40
CA ALA A 96 10.96 -6.56 7.78
C ALA A 96 11.41 -5.22 8.37
#